data_AF-A0A6V8L9A8-F1
#
_entry.id   AF-A0A6V8L9A8-F1
#
_cell.length_a   1.000
_cell.length_b   1.000
_cell.length_c   1.000
_cell.angle_alpha   90.00
_cell.angle_beta   90.00
_cell.angle_gamma   90.00
#
_symmetry.space_group_name_H-M   'P 1'
#
loop_
_entity.id
_entity.type
_entity.pdbx_description
1 polymer ?
#
loop_
_entity_poly.entity_id
_entity_poly.type
_entity_poly.pdbx_seq_one_letter_code
_entity_poly.pdbx_strand_id
1 'polypeptide(L)'
;MAQGGDGGWDHGTVISLDQAGRLREAGLAWKPAAGDRFAIPDRDLDDDVFVLSNMTIEVHELPEGQIIGFNGTTEWALDDVEKDEAVWLPREDQLRELLGGTFRRLDRTPGGYQVTIELLGSTYDFDAAEPAEAYGEALLHLVKSVGGPI
;
A
#
# COMPACT_ATOMS: atom_id res chain seq x y z
N MET A 1 13.75 23.26 -14.41
CA MET A 1 14.33 22.84 -13.12
C MET A 1 13.17 22.57 -12.18
N ALA A 2 12.63 21.35 -12.22
CA ALA A 2 11.76 20.87 -11.16
C ALA A 2 12.71 20.41 -10.04
N GLN A 3 12.57 21.02 -8.86
CA GLN A 3 13.32 20.64 -7.67
C GLN A 3 12.74 19.32 -7.19
N GLY A 4 13.56 18.25 -7.23
CA GLY A 4 13.25 16.99 -6.57
C GLY A 4 13.09 17.26 -5.08
N GLY A 5 11.87 17.07 -4.59
CA GLY A 5 11.62 17.04 -3.16
C GLY A 5 12.11 15.71 -2.63
N ASP A 6 13.03 15.76 -1.66
CA ASP A 6 13.50 14.61 -0.90
C ASP A 6 12.29 13.94 -0.24
N GLY A 7 11.72 12.94 -0.92
CA GLY A 7 10.61 12.12 -0.47
C GLY A 7 11.08 11.20 0.65
N GLY A 8 11.24 11.75 1.86
CA GLY A 8 11.30 10.97 3.09
C GLY A 8 9.93 10.32 3.29
N TRP A 9 9.65 9.26 2.55
CA TRP A 9 8.41 8.52 2.65
C TRP A 9 8.27 7.98 4.07
N ASP A 10 7.06 8.04 4.61
CA ASP A 10 6.73 7.57 5.95
C ASP A 10 6.75 6.03 5.96
N HIS A 11 7.95 5.46 6.01
CA HIS A 11 8.22 4.01 6.08
C HIS A 11 7.57 3.36 7.31
N GLY A 12 7.11 4.17 8.29
CA GLY A 12 6.35 3.69 9.44
C GLY A 12 4.89 3.38 9.12
N THR A 13 4.31 4.04 8.11
CA THR A 13 2.87 3.95 7.81
C THR A 13 2.55 2.95 6.70
N VAL A 14 3.45 2.72 5.74
CA VAL A 14 3.27 1.75 4.64
C VAL A 14 4.45 0.81 4.49
N ILE A 15 4.21 -0.31 3.82
CA ILE A 15 5.26 -1.26 3.53
C ILE A 15 6.19 -0.81 2.42
N SER A 16 7.41 -1.35 2.44
CA SER A 16 8.39 -1.17 1.38
C SER A 16 7.95 -1.82 0.06
N LEU A 17 8.50 -1.32 -1.06
CA LEU A 17 8.22 -1.87 -2.38
C LEU A 17 8.65 -3.34 -2.52
N ASP A 18 9.80 -3.71 -1.93
CA ASP A 18 10.27 -5.10 -1.89
C ASP A 18 9.24 -6.00 -1.21
N GLN A 19 8.77 -5.61 -0.03
CA GLN A 19 7.82 -6.41 0.73
C GLN A 19 6.45 -6.48 0.05
N ALA A 20 6.00 -5.38 -0.57
CA ALA A 20 4.80 -5.36 -1.40
C ALA A 20 4.93 -6.31 -2.61
N GLY A 21 6.08 -6.33 -3.28
CA GLY A 21 6.40 -7.29 -4.34
C GLY A 21 6.26 -8.73 -3.86
N ARG A 22 6.88 -9.07 -2.72
CA ARG A 22 6.81 -10.41 -2.12
C ARG A 22 5.38 -10.84 -1.78
N LEU A 23 4.53 -9.92 -1.31
CA LEU A 23 3.10 -10.19 -1.05
C LEU A 23 2.33 -10.45 -2.34
N ARG A 24 2.59 -9.66 -3.39
CA ARG A 24 2.00 -9.88 -4.71
C ARG A 24 2.40 -11.23 -5.28
N GLU A 25 3.69 -11.58 -5.24
CA GLU A 25 4.21 -12.87 -5.69
C GLU A 25 3.63 -14.05 -4.90
N ALA A 26 3.35 -13.87 -3.62
CA ALA A 26 2.66 -14.85 -2.79
C ALA A 26 1.16 -15.01 -3.15
N GLY A 27 0.61 -14.17 -4.02
CA GLY A 27 -0.77 -14.24 -4.49
C GLY A 27 -1.75 -13.38 -3.70
N LEU A 28 -1.28 -12.33 -3.00
CA LEU A 28 -2.18 -11.39 -2.33
C LEU A 28 -3.06 -10.66 -3.36
N ALA A 29 -4.35 -11.01 -3.39
CA ALA A 29 -5.31 -10.37 -4.27
C ALA A 29 -5.77 -9.02 -3.70
N TRP A 30 -5.13 -7.93 -4.11
CA TRP A 30 -5.51 -6.58 -3.69
C TRP A 30 -6.77 -6.06 -4.43
N LYS A 31 -7.67 -5.45 -3.67
CA LYS A 31 -8.87 -4.75 -4.17
C LYS A 31 -8.69 -3.25 -3.96
N PRO A 32 -8.35 -2.49 -5.01
CA PRO A 32 -8.05 -1.06 -4.89
C PRO A 32 -9.23 -0.26 -4.32
N ALA A 33 -8.93 0.65 -3.39
CA ALA A 33 -9.85 1.57 -2.77
C ALA A 33 -9.24 2.97 -2.63
N ALA A 34 -10.10 3.99 -2.51
CA ALA A 34 -9.65 5.36 -2.32
C ALA A 34 -8.79 5.49 -1.05
N GLY A 35 -7.63 6.12 -1.18
CA GLY A 35 -6.62 6.26 -0.14
C GLY A 35 -5.53 5.18 -0.16
N ASP A 36 -5.63 4.18 -1.04
CA ASP A 36 -4.57 3.18 -1.25
C ASP A 36 -3.33 3.81 -1.89
N ARG A 37 -2.16 3.28 -1.53
CA ARG A 37 -0.89 3.70 -2.09
C ARG A 37 -0.36 2.63 -3.04
N PHE A 38 0.32 3.04 -4.10
CA PHE A 38 0.94 2.12 -5.06
C PHE A 38 2.16 2.75 -5.74
N ALA A 39 3.01 1.90 -6.31
CA ALA A 39 4.16 2.29 -7.13
C ALA A 39 4.07 1.59 -8.51
N ILE A 40 4.79 2.12 -9.50
CA ILE A 40 4.93 1.56 -10.85
C ILE A 40 6.43 1.46 -11.17
N PRO A 41 7.09 0.32 -10.89
CA PRO A 41 8.54 0.19 -11.03
C PRO A 41 9.04 0.23 -12.50
N ASP A 42 8.26 -0.20 -13.47
CA ASP A 42 8.73 -0.32 -14.87
C ASP A 42 8.73 0.99 -15.69
N ARG A 43 8.61 2.17 -15.06
CA ARG A 43 8.41 3.45 -15.77
C ARG A 43 9.38 4.58 -15.42
N ASP A 44 10.57 4.29 -14.87
CA ASP A 44 11.50 5.31 -14.31
C ASP A 44 10.81 6.14 -13.20
N LEU A 45 9.83 5.54 -12.51
CA LEU A 45 9.03 6.13 -11.42
C LEU A 45 9.18 5.33 -10.12
N ASP A 46 10.25 4.54 -10.00
CA ASP A 46 10.51 3.62 -8.88
C ASP A 46 10.57 4.32 -7.51
N ASP A 47 10.93 5.61 -7.50
CA ASP A 47 11.00 6.45 -6.30
C ASP A 47 9.67 7.18 -5.98
N ASP A 48 8.65 7.05 -6.83
CA ASP A 48 7.35 7.73 -6.69
C ASP A 48 6.24 6.81 -6.16
N VAL A 49 5.61 7.22 -5.06
CA VAL A 49 4.41 6.58 -4.51
C VAL A 49 3.17 7.39 -4.83
N PHE A 50 2.21 6.77 -5.50
CA PHE A 50 0.94 7.37 -5.90
C PHE A 50 -0.18 7.00 -4.91
N VAL A 51 -1.15 7.91 -4.72
CA VAL A 51 -2.33 7.67 -3.87
C VAL A 51 -3.58 7.62 -4.74
N LEU A 52 -4.32 6.51 -4.69
CA LEU A 52 -5.59 6.37 -5.40
C LEU A 52 -6.62 7.32 -4.77
N SER A 53 -6.94 8.42 -5.44
CA SER A 53 -7.87 9.44 -4.91
C SER A 53 -9.19 9.41 -5.68
N ASN A 54 -10.33 9.58 -4.97
CA ASN A 54 -11.67 9.49 -5.57
C ASN A 54 -12.29 10.83 -5.97
N MET A 55 -11.55 11.94 -5.95
CA MET A 55 -12.11 13.27 -6.24
C MET A 55 -11.11 14.23 -6.89
N THR A 56 -11.55 14.88 -7.96
CA THR A 56 -10.99 16.15 -8.42
C THR A 56 -12.14 17.16 -8.51
N ILE A 57 -12.05 18.27 -7.77
CA ILE A 57 -12.93 19.43 -7.86
C ILE A 57 -12.10 20.58 -8.40
N GLU A 58 -12.53 21.17 -9.52
CA GLU A 58 -11.87 22.28 -10.22
C GLU A 58 -12.84 23.46 -10.37
N VAL A 59 -12.48 24.66 -9.95
CA VAL A 59 -13.34 25.85 -10.17
C VAL A 59 -12.94 26.54 -11.47
N HIS A 60 -13.85 26.61 -12.43
CA HIS A 60 -13.68 27.34 -13.69
C HIS A 60 -14.29 28.74 -13.58
N GLU A 61 -13.51 29.76 -13.93
CA GLU A 61 -14.00 31.15 -14.04
C GLU A 61 -14.46 31.42 -15.47
N LEU A 62 -15.77 31.57 -15.66
CA LEU A 62 -16.35 32.03 -16.92
C LEU A 62 -16.67 33.53 -16.82
N PRO A 63 -16.76 34.25 -17.95
CA PRO A 63 -17.13 35.67 -17.96
C PRO A 63 -18.49 35.96 -17.29
N GLU A 64 -19.31 34.93 -17.07
CA GLU A 64 -20.67 35.01 -16.50
C GLU A 64 -20.71 34.58 -15.01
N GLY A 65 -19.61 34.04 -14.44
CA GLY A 65 -19.51 33.60 -13.04
C GLY A 65 -18.52 32.43 -12.80
N GLN A 66 -18.33 32.07 -11.52
CA GLN A 66 -17.53 30.90 -11.09
C GLN A 66 -18.39 29.63 -11.12
N ILE A 67 -17.91 28.59 -11.82
CA ILE A 67 -18.51 27.25 -11.84
C ILE A 67 -17.59 26.29 -11.11
N ILE A 68 -18.12 25.54 -10.15
CA ILE A 68 -17.40 24.41 -9.53
C ILE A 68 -17.56 23.21 -10.46
N GLY A 69 -16.51 22.90 -11.20
CA GLY A 69 -16.31 21.64 -11.92
C GLY A 69 -15.86 20.53 -10.97
N PHE A 70 -16.27 19.31 -11.27
CA PHE A 70 -15.81 18.09 -10.61
C PHE A 70 -15.15 17.27 -11.72
N ASN A 71 -13.87 17.51 -12.03
CA ASN A 71 -13.21 16.95 -13.22
C ASN A 71 -12.03 16.05 -12.83
N GLY A 72 -12.27 14.74 -12.81
CA GLY A 72 -11.22 13.74 -13.00
C GLY A 72 -10.75 13.73 -14.46
N THR A 73 -10.28 14.86 -14.98
CA THR A 73 -9.79 14.98 -16.35
C THR A 73 -8.46 15.72 -16.34
N THR A 74 -7.37 14.95 -16.19
CA THR A 74 -6.20 15.26 -16.99
C THR A 74 -6.16 14.24 -18.11
N GLU A 75 -6.45 14.72 -19.30
CA GLU A 75 -6.06 14.10 -20.57
C GLU A 75 -4.53 14.05 -20.63
N TRP A 76 -3.91 13.16 -19.85
CA TRP A 76 -2.83 12.35 -20.37
C TRP A 76 -3.47 10.99 -20.56
N ALA A 77 -3.63 10.59 -21.82
CA ALA A 77 -3.65 9.19 -22.15
C ALA A 77 -2.30 8.60 -21.69
N LEU A 78 -2.16 8.33 -20.40
CA LEU A 78 -1.41 7.17 -20.00
C LEU A 78 -2.29 6.05 -20.54
N ASP A 79 -1.88 5.46 -21.66
CA ASP A 79 -2.42 4.18 -22.11
C ASP A 79 -2.74 3.35 -20.87
N ASP A 80 -4.00 2.92 -20.76
CA ASP A 80 -4.59 2.14 -19.66
C ASP A 80 -3.49 1.36 -18.92
N VAL A 81 -3.06 1.85 -17.74
CA VAL A 81 -2.08 1.10 -16.94
C VAL A 81 -2.81 -0.14 -16.48
N GLU A 82 -2.42 -1.30 -17.02
CA GLU A 82 -3.08 -2.55 -16.66
C GLU A 82 -2.89 -2.74 -15.16
N LYS A 83 -3.94 -3.20 -14.45
CA LYS A 83 -3.90 -3.40 -12.99
C LYS A 83 -2.66 -4.21 -12.53
N ASP A 84 -2.13 -5.05 -13.42
CA ASP A 84 -0.94 -5.87 -13.21
C ASP A 84 0.41 -5.11 -13.28
N GLU A 85 0.44 -3.85 -13.69
CA GLU A 85 1.65 -3.02 -13.66
C GLU A 85 1.83 -2.27 -12.33
N ALA A 86 0.78 -2.18 -11.51
CA ALA A 86 0.81 -1.50 -10.22
C ALA A 86 1.17 -2.44 -9.06
N VAL A 87 2.12 -2.01 -8.22
CA VAL A 87 2.45 -2.67 -6.96
C VAL A 87 1.84 -1.88 -5.81
N TRP A 88 0.88 -2.49 -5.11
CA TRP A 88 0.18 -1.86 -3.99
C TRP A 88 1.04 -1.84 -2.74
N LEU A 89 1.05 -0.71 -2.04
CA LEU A 89 1.79 -0.45 -0.80
C LEU A 89 0.80 -0.27 0.36
N PRO A 90 0.19 -1.36 0.87
CA PRO A 90 -0.74 -1.32 1.99
C PRO A 90 -0.19 -0.56 3.19
N ARG A 91 -1.09 0.17 3.85
CA ARG A 91 -0.82 0.80 5.13
C ARG A 91 -0.91 -0.19 6.29
N GLU A 92 -0.34 0.17 7.44
CA GLU A 92 -0.41 -0.61 8.68
C GLU A 92 -1.85 -1.05 9.04
N ASP A 93 -2.80 -0.12 8.99
CA ASP A 93 -4.21 -0.38 9.32
C ASP A 93 -4.82 -1.43 8.39
N GLN A 94 -4.52 -1.34 7.10
CA GLN A 94 -5.05 -2.26 6.10
C GLN A 94 -4.45 -3.67 6.22
N LEU A 95 -3.15 -3.76 6.53
CA LEU A 95 -2.50 -5.06 6.77
C LEU A 95 -3.07 -5.75 8.01
N ARG A 96 -3.29 -4.98 9.08
CA ARG A 96 -3.94 -5.47 10.30
C ARG A 96 -5.34 -6.00 10.01
N GLU A 97 -6.12 -5.29 9.19
CA GLU A 97 -7.44 -5.75 8.76
C GLU A 97 -7.36 -7.08 7.97
N LEU A 98 -6.36 -7.23 7.09
CA LEU A 98 -6.16 -8.46 6.31
C LEU A 98 -5.73 -9.66 7.15
N LEU A 99 -4.97 -9.46 8.22
CA LEU A 99 -4.67 -10.52 9.18
C LEU A 99 -5.94 -10.99 9.92
N GLY A 100 -6.88 -10.07 10.15
CA GLY A 100 -8.18 -10.38 10.75
C GLY A 100 -8.05 -11.16 12.07
N GLY A 101 -8.71 -12.32 12.14
CA GLY A 101 -8.79 -13.12 13.37
C GLY A 101 -7.49 -13.80 13.80
N THR A 102 -6.45 -13.84 12.95
CA THR A 102 -5.15 -14.42 13.32
C THR A 102 -4.31 -13.44 14.12
N PHE A 103 -4.54 -12.13 13.99
CA PHE A 103 -3.81 -11.12 14.75
C PHE A 103 -4.06 -11.28 16.25
N ARG A 104 -2.99 -11.15 17.04
CA ARG A 104 -3.05 -11.21 18.50
C ARG A 104 -2.60 -9.91 19.13
N ARG A 105 -1.42 -9.40 18.77
CA ARG A 105 -0.89 -8.15 19.31
C ARG A 105 0.26 -7.59 18.48
N LEU A 106 0.52 -6.31 18.72
CA LEU A 106 1.70 -5.58 18.29
C LEU A 106 2.41 -5.09 19.56
N ASP A 107 3.69 -5.41 19.69
CA ASP A 107 4.52 -4.96 20.80
C ASP A 107 5.67 -4.10 20.27
N ARG A 108 6.00 -3.03 21.00
CA ARG A 108 7.22 -2.26 20.76
C ARG A 108 8.37 -2.96 21.45
N THR A 109 9.42 -3.29 20.69
CA THR A 109 10.64 -3.93 21.20
C THR A 109 11.78 -2.91 21.27
N PRO A 110 12.91 -3.21 21.92
CA PRO A 110 14.08 -2.33 21.91
C PRO A 110 14.65 -2.06 20.50
N GLY A 111 14.36 -2.95 19.53
CA GLY A 111 14.89 -2.89 18.17
C GLY A 111 13.86 -2.51 17.10
N GLY A 112 12.61 -2.24 17.48
CA GLY A 112 11.52 -1.95 16.52
C GLY A 112 10.17 -2.41 17.05
N TYR A 113 9.48 -3.21 16.25
CA TYR A 113 8.14 -3.71 16.51
C TYR A 113 8.05 -5.20 16.23
N GLN A 114 7.21 -5.89 17.00
CA GLN A 114 6.93 -7.31 16.85
C GLN A 114 5.42 -7.52 16.70
N VAL A 115 5.01 -8.19 15.62
CA VAL A 115 3.63 -8.64 15.43
C VAL A 115 3.53 -10.11 15.80
N THR A 116 2.61 -10.42 16.70
CA THR A 116 2.25 -11.80 17.05
C THR A 116 0.94 -12.18 16.36
N ILE A 117 0.93 -13.31 15.65
CA ILE A 117 -0.28 -13.94 15.11
C ILE A 117 -0.43 -15.36 15.65
N GLU A 118 -1.65 -15.87 15.59
CA GLU A 118 -1.97 -17.27 15.85
C GLU A 118 -2.62 -17.88 14.61
N LEU A 119 -2.03 -18.96 14.12
CA LEU A 119 -2.49 -19.68 12.94
C LEU A 119 -2.50 -21.18 13.26
N LEU A 120 -3.66 -21.82 13.07
CA LEU A 120 -3.85 -23.26 13.32
C LEU A 120 -3.39 -23.70 14.73
N GLY A 121 -3.61 -22.85 15.74
CA GLY A 121 -3.23 -23.10 17.13
C GLY A 121 -1.74 -22.95 17.44
N SER A 122 -0.93 -22.50 16.47
CA SER A 122 0.48 -22.16 16.66
C SER A 122 0.67 -20.65 16.65
N THR A 123 1.53 -20.16 17.54
CA THR A 123 1.87 -18.72 17.63
C THR A 123 3.12 -18.44 16.82
N TYR A 124 3.10 -17.34 16.07
CA TYR A 124 4.21 -16.86 15.26
C TYR A 124 4.47 -15.38 15.55
N ASP A 125 5.75 -15.02 15.58
CA ASP A 125 6.23 -13.69 15.90
C ASP A 125 7.08 -13.15 14.73
N PHE A 126 6.84 -11.89 14.36
CA PHE A 126 7.50 -11.23 13.24
C PHE A 126 8.03 -9.86 13.68
N ASP A 127 9.34 -9.70 13.66
CA ASP A 127 10.03 -8.47 14.04
C ASP A 127 10.40 -7.63 12.81
N ALA A 128 10.20 -6.32 12.90
CA ALA A 128 10.70 -5.36 11.93
C ALA A 128 11.01 -4.00 12.58
N ALA A 129 11.77 -3.16 11.89
CA ALA A 129 12.09 -1.82 12.37
C ALA A 129 10.83 -0.93 12.47
N GLU A 130 9.89 -1.11 11.54
CA GLU A 130 8.65 -0.34 11.42
C GLU A 130 7.42 -1.26 11.58
N PRO A 131 6.30 -0.74 12.11
CA PRO A 131 5.13 -1.58 12.38
C PRO A 131 4.50 -2.11 11.09
N ALA A 132 4.41 -1.29 10.04
CA ALA A 132 3.90 -1.71 8.74
C ALA A 132 4.70 -2.91 8.18
N GLU A 133 6.02 -2.89 8.32
CA GLU A 133 6.88 -4.00 7.89
C GLU A 133 6.60 -5.29 8.69
N ALA A 134 6.48 -5.19 10.02
CA ALA A 134 6.18 -6.34 10.87
C ALA A 134 4.81 -6.97 10.52
N TYR A 135 3.81 -6.14 10.23
CA TYR A 135 2.51 -6.60 9.75
C TYR A 135 2.59 -7.27 8.37
N GLY A 136 3.40 -6.71 7.46
CA GLY A 136 3.58 -7.26 6.12
C GLY A 136 4.25 -8.64 6.13
N GLU A 137 5.27 -8.87 6.97
CA GLU A 137 5.87 -10.19 7.15
C GLU A 137 4.87 -11.21 7.72
N ALA A 138 4.08 -10.80 8.73
CA ALA A 138 3.04 -11.65 9.29
C ALA A 138 1.97 -12.03 8.24
N LEU A 139 1.54 -11.06 7.42
CA LEU A 139 0.58 -11.30 6.35
C LEU A 139 1.17 -12.20 5.26
N LEU A 140 2.43 -12.00 4.91
CA LEU A 140 3.13 -12.84 3.93
C LEU A 140 3.16 -14.31 4.38
N HIS A 141 3.42 -14.55 5.67
CA HIS A 141 3.35 -15.89 6.24
C HIS A 141 1.94 -16.49 6.13
N LEU A 142 0.90 -15.70 6.44
CA LEU A 142 -0.49 -16.13 6.33
C LEU A 142 -0.86 -16.49 4.89
N VAL A 143 -0.55 -15.63 3.91
CA VAL A 143 -0.85 -15.84 2.49
C VAL A 143 -0.14 -17.10 1.98
N LYS A 144 1.15 -17.29 2.31
CA LYS A 144 1.90 -18.50 1.93
C LYS A 144 1.35 -19.76 2.57
N SER A 145 0.79 -19.67 3.76
CA SER A 145 0.21 -20.81 4.48
C SER A 145 -1.17 -21.21 3.92
N VAL A 146 -1.91 -20.26 3.36
CA VAL A 146 -3.21 -20.51 2.69
C VAL A 146 -3.03 -20.90 1.22
N GLY A 147 -1.99 -20.40 0.55
CA GLY A 147 -1.66 -20.67 -0.85
C GLY A 147 -0.75 -21.87 -1.11
N GLY A 148 -0.46 -22.69 -0.08
CA GLY A 148 0.31 -23.93 -0.24
C GLY A 148 -0.39 -24.93 -1.16
N PRO A 149 0.34 -25.74 -1.96
CA PRO A 149 -0.26 -26.63 -2.94
C PRO A 149 -1.19 -27.65 -2.26
N ILE A 150 -2.43 -27.72 -2.73
CA ILE A 150 -3.33 -28.87 -2.54
C ILE A 150 -2.83 -30.09 -3.31
#